data_AF-A0A950PRC2-F1
#
_entry.id   AF-A0A950PRC2-F1
#
_cell.length_a   1.000
_cell.length_b   1.000
_cell.length_c   1.000
_cell.angle_alpha   90.00
_cell.angle_beta   90.00
_cell.angle_gamma   90.00
#
_symmetry.space_group_name_H-M   'P 1'
#
loop_
_entity.id
_entity.type
_entity.pdbx_description
1 polymer ?
#
loop_
_entity_poly.entity_id
_entity_poly.type
_entity_poly.pdbx_seq_one_letter_code
_entity_poly.pdbx_strand_id
1 'polypeptide(L)'
;MLAGSSNAQIIASLVATLDSLAVVKEWRGKGIARALVAGAEKAMGVHEAGEFGAAVMYITHEPELTAFYAGLGFTLSPDGVGIPTPTGLICHSPIEGYRLSVKPLRTGVQMQPMPTLYGRQLVIRGILPAPAH
;
A
#
# COMPACT_ATOMS: atom_id res chain seq x y z
N MET A 1 6.70 -7.88 22.12
CA MET A 1 5.30 -8.34 22.04
C MET A 1 4.40 -7.15 22.32
N LEU A 2 3.88 -6.48 21.29
CA LEU A 2 2.84 -5.46 21.45
C LEU A 2 1.49 -6.18 21.40
N ALA A 3 0.95 -6.52 22.58
CA ALA A 3 -0.45 -6.94 22.68
C ALA A 3 -1.33 -5.78 22.19
N GLY A 4 -2.32 -6.11 21.36
CA GLY A 4 -3.08 -5.21 20.49
C GLY A 4 -3.41 -3.84 21.09
N SER A 5 -2.74 -2.80 20.59
CA SER A 5 -3.27 -1.44 20.70
C SER A 5 -4.37 -1.29 19.65
N SER A 6 -5.49 -0.66 20.03
CA SER A 6 -6.59 -0.31 19.12
C SER A 6 -6.09 0.39 17.85
N ASN A 7 -5.03 1.18 17.98
CA ASN A 7 -4.38 1.89 16.87
C ASN A 7 -3.77 0.96 15.83
N ALA A 8 -3.16 -0.17 16.21
CA ALA A 8 -2.58 -1.11 15.25
C ALA A 8 -3.65 -1.81 14.41
N GLN A 9 -4.80 -2.15 15.03
CA GLN A 9 -5.94 -2.75 14.32
C GLN A 9 -6.62 -1.75 13.38
N ILE A 10 -6.75 -0.49 13.80
CA ILE A 10 -7.27 0.60 12.96
C ILE A 10 -6.32 0.85 11.77
N ILE A 11 -5.01 0.87 11.98
CA ILE A 11 -4.05 1.06 10.87
C ILE A 11 -4.07 -0.15 9.94
N ALA A 12 -4.16 -1.37 10.47
CA ALA A 12 -4.26 -2.58 9.67
C ALA A 12 -5.51 -2.59 8.79
N SER A 13 -6.66 -2.11 9.27
CA SER A 13 -7.88 -2.00 8.44
C SER A 13 -7.81 -0.91 7.37
N LEU A 14 -6.83 0.00 7.46
CA LEU A 14 -6.60 1.07 6.49
C LEU A 14 -5.53 0.72 5.44
N VAL A 15 -4.92 -0.46 5.53
CA VAL A 15 -3.91 -0.94 4.58
C VAL A 15 -4.45 -2.18 3.89
N ALA A 16 -4.60 -2.11 2.57
CA ALA A 16 -4.88 -3.25 1.72
C ALA A 16 -3.57 -3.86 1.21
N THR A 17 -3.53 -5.17 1.07
CA THR A 17 -2.46 -5.86 0.33
C THR A 17 -3.08 -6.53 -0.89
N LEU A 18 -2.47 -6.33 -2.06
CA LEU A 18 -2.81 -7.09 -3.26
C LEU A 18 -1.93 -8.32 -3.32
N ASP A 19 -2.47 -9.45 -2.88
CA ASP A 19 -1.78 -10.74 -2.92
C ASP A 19 -2.15 -11.53 -4.19
N SER A 20 -1.13 -12.16 -4.79
CA SER A 20 -1.26 -13.18 -5.83
C SER A 20 -2.03 -12.79 -7.12
N LEU A 21 -1.55 -11.79 -7.86
CA LEU A 21 -2.04 -11.49 -9.21
C LEU A 21 -1.47 -12.46 -10.26
N ALA A 22 -2.33 -13.17 -10.99
CA ALA A 22 -1.93 -14.06 -12.07
C ALA A 22 -2.84 -13.91 -13.30
N VAL A 23 -2.25 -14.03 -14.48
CA VAL A 23 -2.97 -14.13 -15.76
C VAL A 23 -2.39 -15.28 -16.56
N VAL A 24 -3.25 -16.22 -16.94
CA VAL A 24 -2.93 -17.36 -17.80
C VAL A 24 -2.34 -16.87 -19.13
N LYS A 25 -1.37 -17.61 -19.68
CA LYS A 25 -0.49 -17.15 -20.76
C LYS A 25 -1.25 -16.68 -22.00
N GLU A 26 -2.32 -17.40 -22.37
CA GLU A 26 -3.16 -17.19 -23.56
C GLU A 26 -3.97 -15.88 -23.49
N TRP A 27 -4.06 -15.31 -22.29
CA TRP A 27 -4.84 -14.11 -22.02
C TRP A 27 -3.98 -12.90 -21.64
N ARG A 28 -2.65 -13.06 -21.62
CA ARG A 28 -1.71 -11.94 -21.39
C ARG A 28 -1.77 -10.94 -22.55
N GLY A 29 -1.38 -9.70 -22.27
CA GLY A 29 -1.41 -8.61 -23.26
C GLY A 29 -2.80 -8.03 -23.55
N LYS A 30 -3.88 -8.62 -23.01
CA LYS A 30 -5.27 -8.18 -23.23
C LYS A 30 -5.80 -7.23 -22.16
N GLY A 31 -4.92 -6.66 -21.32
CA GLY A 31 -5.32 -5.73 -20.26
C GLY A 31 -5.98 -6.35 -19.01
N ILE A 32 -6.11 -7.67 -18.94
CA ILE A 32 -6.83 -8.36 -17.84
C ILE A 32 -6.20 -8.09 -16.48
N ALA A 33 -4.88 -8.16 -16.37
CA ALA A 33 -4.19 -7.84 -15.13
C ALA A 33 -4.52 -6.42 -14.64
N ARG A 34 -4.60 -5.46 -15.57
CA ARG A 34 -4.99 -4.07 -15.24
C ARG A 34 -6.44 -3.99 -14.76
N ALA A 35 -7.35 -4.70 -15.42
CA ALA A 35 -8.75 -4.76 -15.03
C ALA A 35 -8.95 -5.40 -13.66
N LEU A 36 -8.22 -6.48 -13.35
CA LEU A 36 -8.23 -7.12 -12.05
C LEU A 36 -7.73 -6.20 -10.95
N VAL A 37 -6.61 -5.49 -11.18
CA VAL A 37 -6.08 -4.50 -10.22
C VAL A 37 -7.07 -3.37 -10.00
N ALA A 38 -7.67 -2.81 -11.06
CA ALA A 38 -8.69 -1.77 -10.93
C ALA A 38 -9.93 -2.24 -10.16
N GLY A 39 -10.35 -3.50 -10.36
CA GLY A 39 -11.42 -4.13 -9.59
C GLY A 39 -11.07 -4.25 -8.10
N ALA A 40 -9.85 -4.68 -7.79
CA ALA A 40 -9.35 -4.76 -6.41
C ALA A 40 -9.26 -3.39 -5.76
N GLU A 41 -8.75 -2.36 -6.45
CA GLU A 41 -8.71 -0.98 -5.96
C GLU A 41 -10.09 -0.47 -5.59
N LYS A 42 -11.09 -0.72 -6.45
CA LYS A 42 -12.48 -0.32 -6.18
C LYS A 42 -13.07 -1.06 -4.98
N ALA A 43 -12.86 -2.38 -4.90
CA ALA A 43 -13.38 -3.20 -3.81
C ALA A 43 -12.75 -2.83 -2.46
N MET A 44 -11.46 -2.51 -2.45
CA MET A 44 -10.74 -2.17 -1.22
C MET A 44 -10.94 -0.71 -0.82
N GLY A 45 -11.17 0.21 -1.76
CA GLY A 45 -11.31 1.64 -1.49
C GLY A 45 -12.69 2.07 -0.95
N VAL A 46 -13.71 1.21 -1.05
CA VAL A 46 -15.09 1.52 -0.63
C VAL A 46 -15.58 0.45 0.34
N HIS A 47 -16.09 0.85 1.51
CA HIS A 47 -16.77 -0.05 2.44
C HIS A 47 -18.24 -0.21 2.04
N GLU A 48 -18.86 -1.38 2.31
CA GLU A 48 -20.24 -1.70 1.89
C GLU A 48 -21.29 -0.68 2.39
N ALA A 49 -20.99 0.04 3.47
CA ALA A 49 -21.83 1.11 4.03
C ALA A 49 -21.67 2.49 3.33
N GLY A 50 -20.89 2.58 2.26
CA GLY A 50 -20.56 3.86 1.60
C GLY A 50 -19.46 4.67 2.32
N GLU A 51 -18.83 4.07 3.33
CA GLU A 51 -17.68 4.64 4.04
C GLU A 51 -16.36 4.38 3.27
N PHE A 52 -15.29 5.07 3.67
CA PHE A 52 -13.99 4.84 3.08
C PHE A 52 -13.42 3.46 3.45
N GLY A 53 -13.14 2.61 2.46
CA GLY A 53 -12.35 1.37 2.61
C GLY A 53 -10.85 1.66 2.78
N ALA A 54 -9.91 0.73 2.62
CA ALA A 54 -8.47 0.95 2.82
C ALA A 54 -7.94 2.29 2.24
N ALA A 55 -7.02 2.94 2.96
CA ALA A 55 -6.41 4.21 2.57
C ALA A 55 -5.28 4.04 1.56
N VAL A 56 -4.55 2.92 1.65
CA VAL A 56 -3.45 2.56 0.76
C VAL A 56 -3.51 1.09 0.39
N MET A 57 -2.93 0.77 -0.76
CA MET A 57 -2.70 -0.59 -1.21
C MET A 57 -1.22 -0.85 -1.39
N TYR A 58 -0.73 -1.96 -0.82
CA TYR A 58 0.62 -2.45 -0.98
C TYR A 58 0.67 -3.65 -1.92
N ILE A 59 1.78 -3.77 -2.63
CA ILE A 59 2.12 -4.96 -3.38
C ILE A 59 3.60 -5.28 -3.27
N THR A 60 3.88 -6.55 -2.98
CA THR A 60 5.21 -7.13 -3.12
C THR A 60 5.27 -7.86 -4.46
N HIS A 61 6.27 -7.57 -5.28
CA HIS A 61 6.39 -8.13 -6.62
C HIS A 61 7.84 -8.37 -7.04
N GLU A 62 8.03 -9.20 -8.06
CA GLU A 62 9.34 -9.43 -8.68
C GLU A 62 9.86 -8.14 -9.34
N PRO A 63 11.19 -7.90 -9.35
CA PRO A 63 11.79 -6.68 -9.88
C PRO A 63 11.36 -6.33 -11.33
N GLU A 64 11.22 -7.32 -12.21
CA GLU A 64 10.80 -7.16 -13.60
C GLU A 64 9.38 -6.58 -13.76
N LEU A 65 8.53 -6.69 -12.74
CA LEU A 65 7.16 -6.18 -12.76
C LEU A 65 7.07 -4.71 -12.30
N THR A 66 8.18 -4.09 -11.91
CA THR A 66 8.20 -2.69 -11.42
C THR A 66 7.56 -1.73 -12.42
N ALA A 67 7.91 -1.84 -13.70
CA ALA A 67 7.37 -0.96 -14.74
C ALA A 67 5.86 -1.20 -14.97
N PHE A 68 5.41 -2.45 -14.81
CA PHE A 68 3.98 -2.78 -14.92
C PHE A 68 3.18 -2.10 -13.82
N TYR A 69 3.59 -2.22 -12.55
CA TYR A 69 2.89 -1.60 -11.41
C TYR A 69 3.03 -0.07 -11.40
N ALA A 70 4.17 0.47 -11.82
CA ALA A 70 4.32 1.91 -12.03
C ALA A 70 3.30 2.44 -13.05
N GLY A 71 3.09 1.70 -14.14
CA GLY A 71 2.05 2.00 -15.14
C GLY A 71 0.60 1.85 -14.65
N LEU A 72 0.38 1.39 -13.42
CA LEU A 72 -0.91 1.36 -12.72
C LEU A 72 -1.01 2.44 -11.63
N GLY A 73 0.01 3.28 -11.49
CA GLY A 73 0.07 4.36 -10.51
C GLY A 73 0.64 3.96 -9.15
N PHE A 74 1.24 2.76 -9.03
CA PHE A 74 1.99 2.41 -7.83
C PHE A 74 3.35 3.11 -7.82
N THR A 75 3.77 3.55 -6.64
CA THR A 75 5.09 4.14 -6.39
C THR A 75 5.99 3.09 -5.75
N LEU A 76 7.16 2.85 -6.36
CA LEU A 76 8.16 1.95 -5.81
C LEU A 76 8.73 2.50 -4.50
N SER A 77 8.87 1.63 -3.49
CA SER A 77 9.52 1.96 -2.22
C SER A 77 10.64 0.94 -1.90
N PRO A 78 11.90 1.22 -2.30
CA PRO A 78 12.98 0.24 -2.25
C PRO A 78 13.38 -0.17 -0.83
N ASP A 79 13.24 0.73 0.15
CA ASP A 79 13.64 0.48 1.55
C ASP A 79 12.42 0.20 2.46
N GLY A 80 11.24 0.06 1.87
CA GLY A 80 9.98 -0.13 2.60
C GLY A 80 9.18 1.15 2.78
N VAL A 81 8.03 1.04 3.43
CA VAL A 81 7.10 2.14 3.74
C VAL A 81 7.03 2.38 5.23
N GLY A 82 6.72 3.61 5.61
CA GLY A 82 6.49 3.99 7.01
C GLY A 82 5.19 4.75 7.19
N ILE A 83 4.34 4.32 8.14
CA ILE A 83 3.13 5.04 8.56
C ILE A 83 3.42 5.70 9.92
N PRO A 84 3.46 7.04 10.00
CA PRO A 84 3.62 7.72 11.28
C PRO A 84 2.41 7.49 12.19
N THR A 85 2.70 7.28 13.46
CA THR A 85 1.73 7.15 14.55
C THR A 85 2.14 8.11 15.68
N PRO A 86 1.24 8.43 16.63
CA PRO A 86 1.61 9.25 17.78
C PRO A 86 2.79 8.70 18.59
N THR A 87 3.02 7.37 18.54
CA THR A 87 4.05 6.68 19.33
C THR A 87 5.30 6.28 18.53
N GLY A 88 5.38 6.62 17.24
CA GLY A 88 6.51 6.22 16.39
C GLY A 88 6.11 5.90 14.95
N LEU A 89 6.84 5.00 14.29
CA LEU A 89 6.62 4.63 12.90
C LEU A 89 6.26 3.14 12.80
N ILE A 90 5.17 2.81 12.11
CA ILE A 90 4.90 1.44 11.68
C ILE A 90 5.55 1.25 10.33
N CYS A 91 6.50 0.31 10.24
CA CYS A 91 7.28 0.07 9.04
C CYS A 91 6.91 -1.25 8.38
N HIS A 92 6.95 -1.27 7.06
CA HIS A 92 6.89 -2.50 6.27
C HIS A 92 8.01 -2.49 5.24
N SER A 93 8.94 -3.43 5.36
CA SER A 93 10.09 -3.57 4.46
C SER A 93 9.82 -4.62 3.39
N PRO A 94 10.40 -4.49 2.19
CA PRO A 94 10.33 -5.55 1.19
C PRO A 94 11.00 -6.83 1.70
N ILE A 95 10.50 -7.96 1.19
CA ILE A 95 11.15 -9.26 1.34
C ILE A 95 12.38 -9.30 0.41
N GLU A 96 13.46 -9.96 0.84
CA GLU A 96 14.67 -10.13 0.02
C GLU A 96 14.33 -10.70 -1.36
N GLY A 97 14.91 -10.11 -2.41
CA GLY A 97 14.66 -10.48 -3.81
C GLY A 97 13.38 -9.87 -4.41
N TYR A 98 12.50 -9.29 -3.61
CA TYR A 98 11.27 -8.65 -4.06
C TYR A 98 11.31 -7.13 -3.91
N ARG A 99 10.38 -6.45 -4.58
CA ARG A 99 10.14 -5.02 -4.49
C ARG A 99 8.80 -4.75 -3.84
N LEU A 100 8.75 -3.70 -3.04
CA LEU A 100 7.50 -3.18 -2.48
C LEU A 100 7.08 -1.94 -3.28
N SER A 101 5.85 -1.94 -3.75
CA SER A 101 5.22 -0.76 -4.36
C SER A 101 3.90 -0.45 -3.67
N VAL A 102 3.54 0.83 -3.63
CA VAL A 102 2.39 1.33 -2.87
C VAL A 102 1.60 2.35 -3.68
N LYS A 103 0.28 2.31 -3.52
CA LYS A 103 -0.65 3.25 -4.16
C LYS A 103 -1.66 3.80 -3.14
N PRO A 104 -1.93 5.12 -3.12
CA PRO A 104 -3.00 5.68 -2.33
C PRO A 104 -4.35 5.34 -2.97
N LEU A 105 -5.32 4.94 -2.14
CA LEU A 105 -6.69 4.66 -2.57
C LEU A 105 -7.65 5.80 -2.21
N ARG A 106 -7.24 6.70 -1.30
CA ARG A 106 -8.05 7.85 -0.85
C ARG A 106 -7.39 9.17 -1.19
N THR A 107 -8.21 10.19 -1.43
CA THR A 107 -7.77 11.58 -1.53
C THR A 107 -7.20 12.05 -0.18
N GLY A 108 -6.13 12.86 -0.20
CA GLY A 108 -5.49 13.39 1.00
C GLY A 108 -4.40 12.49 1.59
N VAL A 109 -4.26 11.25 1.12
CA VAL A 109 -3.08 10.43 1.43
C VAL A 109 -1.89 10.96 0.65
N GLN A 110 -0.82 11.25 1.37
CA GLN A 110 0.44 11.74 0.79
C GLN A 110 1.54 10.72 1.01
N MET A 111 2.42 10.56 0.01
CA MET A 111 3.54 9.64 0.06
C MET A 111 4.82 10.40 -0.28
N GLN A 112 5.78 10.44 0.65
CA GLN A 112 7.00 11.21 0.48
C GLN A 112 8.22 10.36 0.84
N PRO A 113 9.24 10.27 -0.03
CA PRO A 113 10.49 9.63 0.32
C PRO A 113 11.18 10.44 1.42
N MET A 114 11.45 9.82 2.56
CA MET A 114 12.12 10.47 3.69
C MET A 114 13.20 9.57 4.30
N PRO A 115 14.30 10.13 4.81
CA PRO A 115 15.23 9.37 5.64
C PRO A 115 14.54 8.96 6.94
N THR A 116 14.71 7.69 7.32
CA THR A 116 14.22 7.09 8.56
C THR A 116 15.32 6.26 9.21
N LEU A 117 15.09 5.75 10.42
CA LEU A 117 16.00 4.80 11.08
C LEU A 117 16.17 3.47 10.29
N TYR A 118 15.32 3.22 9.29
CA TYR A 118 15.31 2.00 8.48
C TYR A 118 15.70 2.24 7.01
N GLY A 119 16.32 3.39 6.72
CA GLY A 119 16.68 3.78 5.35
C GLY A 119 15.74 4.82 4.75
N ARG A 120 15.75 4.97 3.42
CA ARG A 120 14.94 5.95 2.70
C ARG A 120 13.57 5.37 2.37
N GLN A 121 12.68 5.39 3.36
CA GLN A 121 11.34 4.87 3.23
C GLN A 121 10.40 5.87 2.56
N LEU A 122 9.36 5.36 1.88
CA LEU A 122 8.23 6.18 1.49
C LEU A 122 7.31 6.34 2.71
N VAL A 123 7.32 7.53 3.29
CA VAL A 123 6.49 7.86 4.46
C VAL A 123 5.10 8.25 3.99
N ILE A 124 4.10 7.57 4.53
CA ILE A 124 2.70 7.72 4.14
C ILE A 124 1.95 8.49 5.21
N ARG A 125 1.37 9.64 4.84
CA ARG A 125 0.62 10.55 5.72
C ARG A 125 -0.84 10.63 5.28
N GLY A 126 -1.73 11.04 6.19
CA GLY A 126 -3.16 11.18 5.92
C GLY A 126 -3.98 9.88 6.05
N ILE A 127 -3.37 8.81 6.58
CA ILE A 127 -4.09 7.56 6.92
C ILE A 127 -4.83 7.72 8.26
N LEU A 128 -4.14 8.24 9.27
CA LEU A 128 -4.71 8.50 10.59
C LEU A 128 -5.19 9.95 10.70
N PRO A 129 -6.28 10.22 11.45
CA PRO A 129 -6.64 11.58 11.80
C PRO A 129 -5.49 12.25 12.54
N ALA A 130 -5.23 13.53 12.23
CA ALA A 130 -4.26 14.32 12.97
C ALA A 130 -4.66 14.40 14.45
N PRO A 131 -3.72 14.52 15.39
CA PRO A 131 -4.06 14.80 16.78
C PRO A 131 -4.93 16.06 16.83
N ALA A 132 -6.07 16.01 17.52
CA ALA A 132 -6.81 17.21 17.86
C ALA A 132 -5.91 18.05 18.78
N HIS A 133 -5.64 19.30 18.38
CA HIS A 133 -4.93 20.28 19.19
C HIS A 133 -5.81 20.81 20.33
#